data_AF-A0A378P9V0-F1
#
_entry.id   AF-A0A378P9V0-F1
#
_cell.length_a   1.000
_cell.length_b   1.000
_cell.length_c   1.000
_cell.angle_alpha   90.00
_cell.angle_beta   90.00
_cell.angle_gamma   90.00
#
_symmetry.space_group_name_H-M   'P 1'
#
loop_
_entity.id
_entity.type
_entity.pdbx_description
1 polymer ?
#
loop_
_entity_poly.entity_id
_entity_poly.type
_entity_poly.pdbx_seq_one_letter_code
_entity_poly.pdbx_strand_id
1 'polypeptide(L)'
;MADQFESLINEVAIKHGVVLGRDDPILILQTMNAKLMEDNAKTQQLMLHQYKEELEGIALRWGNEAKEKSERILNSSLAASKEAMANVLQESAKSTAISIHNSIEKLLFRTEGLLRRTERIAMFNLAASACTLLAVGAVILGLFR
;
A
#
# COMPACT_ATOMS: atom_id res chain seq x y z
N MET A 1 -65.80 5.90 3.20
CA MET A 1 -65.62 7.23 3.84
C MET A 1 -66.88 7.67 4.58
N ALA A 2 -68.08 7.59 3.99
CA ALA A 2 -69.33 7.95 4.69
C ALA A 2 -69.53 7.18 6.02
N ASP A 3 -69.27 5.87 6.05
CA ASP A 3 -69.42 5.07 7.28
C ASP A 3 -68.43 5.41 8.39
N GLN A 4 -67.17 5.77 8.05
CA GLN A 4 -66.19 6.25 9.03
C GLN A 4 -66.60 7.59 9.63
N PHE A 5 -67.23 8.45 8.82
CA PHE A 5 -67.69 9.77 9.24
C PHE A 5 -68.90 9.66 10.16
N GLU A 6 -69.90 8.83 9.80
CA GLU A 6 -71.06 8.52 10.64
C GLU A 6 -70.64 7.89 11.98
N SER A 7 -69.69 6.94 11.94
CA SER A 7 -69.13 6.33 13.15
C SER A 7 -68.44 7.36 14.05
N LEU A 8 -67.70 8.31 13.47
CA LEU A 8 -67.00 9.36 14.23
C LEU A 8 -67.99 10.34 14.87
N ILE A 9 -69.04 10.74 14.13
CA ILE A 9 -70.12 11.58 14.64
C ILE A 9 -70.81 10.91 15.83
N ASN A 10 -71.11 9.61 15.71
CA ASN A 10 -71.77 8.85 16.75
C ASN A 10 -70.86 8.65 17.98
N GLU A 11 -69.55 8.44 17.78
CA GLU A 11 -68.58 8.33 18.88
C GLU A 11 -68.46 9.66 19.66
N VAL A 12 -68.38 10.80 18.95
CA VAL A 12 -68.33 12.12 19.59
C VAL A 12 -69.61 12.41 20.36
N ALA A 13 -70.77 12.04 19.83
CA ALA A 13 -72.05 12.17 20.52
C ALA A 13 -72.11 11.34 21.80
N ILE A 14 -71.62 10.09 21.79
CA ILE A 14 -71.59 9.20 22.96
C ILE A 14 -70.61 9.71 24.03
N LYS A 15 -69.39 10.15 23.65
CA LYS A 15 -68.36 10.58 24.61
C LYS A 15 -68.59 11.96 25.20
N HIS A 16 -69.11 12.89 24.40
CA HIS A 16 -69.15 14.30 24.76
C HIS A 16 -70.57 14.84 24.91
N GLY A 17 -71.61 14.06 24.57
CA GLY A 17 -73.00 14.46 24.70
C GLY A 17 -73.43 15.56 23.72
N VAL A 18 -72.66 15.78 22.65
CA VAL A 18 -72.90 16.84 21.66
C VAL A 18 -73.33 16.22 20.33
N VAL A 19 -74.43 16.72 19.74
CA VAL A 19 -74.89 16.31 18.41
C VAL A 19 -74.25 17.21 17.37
N LEU A 20 -73.44 16.62 16.48
CA LEU A 20 -72.88 17.34 15.33
C LEU A 20 -73.70 17.06 14.06
N GLY A 21 -74.02 18.14 13.34
CA GLY A 21 -74.62 18.05 12.00
C GLY A 21 -73.56 17.91 10.91
N ARG A 22 -73.92 17.45 9.71
CA ARG A 22 -72.98 17.32 8.59
C ARG A 22 -72.32 18.65 8.17
N ASP A 23 -73.01 19.76 8.38
CA ASP A 23 -72.53 21.11 8.08
C ASP A 23 -71.85 21.79 9.29
N ASP A 24 -71.59 21.03 10.37
CA ASP A 24 -70.94 21.56 11.56
C ASP A 24 -69.49 22.00 11.23
N PRO A 25 -69.08 23.23 11.59
CA PRO A 25 -67.73 23.73 11.33
C PRO A 25 -66.61 22.82 11.86
N ILE A 26 -66.85 22.07 12.94
CA ILE A 26 -65.87 21.14 13.52
C ILE A 26 -65.63 19.94 12.58
N LEU A 27 -66.67 19.44 11.92
CA LEU A 27 -66.55 18.34 10.95
C LEU A 27 -65.89 18.81 9.64
N ILE A 28 -66.12 20.05 9.23
CA ILE A 28 -65.42 20.66 8.09
C ILE A 28 -63.92 20.77 8.39
N LEU A 29 -63.55 21.26 9.58
CA LEU A 29 -62.15 21.32 10.03
C LEU A 29 -61.50 19.94 10.08
N GLN A 30 -62.21 18.92 10.57
CA GLN A 30 -61.71 17.56 10.60
C GLN A 30 -61.47 17.02 9.18
N THR A 31 -62.36 17.30 8.25
CA THR A 31 -62.21 16.90 6.83
C THR A 31 -60.99 17.59 6.20
N MET A 32 -60.84 18.90 6.42
CA MET A 32 -59.67 19.65 5.96
C MET A 32 -58.37 19.13 6.56
N ASN A 33 -58.34 18.85 7.87
CA ASN A 33 -57.18 18.27 8.53
C ASN A 33 -56.82 16.89 7.97
N ALA A 34 -57.82 16.01 7.77
CA ALA A 34 -57.58 14.69 7.20
C ALA A 34 -56.98 14.79 5.78
N LYS A 35 -57.52 15.70 4.95
CA LYS A 35 -56.98 15.96 3.61
C LYS A 35 -55.56 16.53 3.67
N LEU A 36 -55.31 17.48 4.56
CA LEU A 36 -54.00 18.09 4.75
C LEU A 36 -52.96 17.10 5.25
N MET A 37 -53.33 16.16 6.13
CA MET A 37 -52.47 15.07 6.58
C MET A 37 -52.15 14.10 5.43
N GLU A 38 -53.14 13.76 4.61
CA GLU A 38 -52.93 12.92 3.42
C GLU A 38 -51.96 13.58 2.42
N ASP A 39 -52.17 14.87 2.14
CA ASP A 39 -51.35 15.63 1.21
C ASP A 39 -49.93 15.86 1.74
N ASN A 40 -49.78 16.09 3.06
CA ASN A 40 -48.49 16.14 3.73
C ASN A 40 -47.75 14.80 3.63
N ALA A 41 -48.43 13.67 3.88
CA ALA A 41 -47.82 12.35 3.78
C ALA A 41 -47.32 12.07 2.36
N LYS A 42 -48.11 12.41 1.33
CA LYS A 42 -47.70 12.29 -0.07
C LYS A 42 -46.49 13.18 -0.40
N THR A 43 -46.51 14.43 0.07
CA THR A 43 -45.41 15.37 -0.16
C THR A 43 -44.12 14.91 0.51
N GLN A 44 -44.20 14.42 1.76
CA GLN A 44 -43.07 13.83 2.47
C GLN A 44 -42.52 12.61 1.75
N GLN A 45 -43.39 11.75 1.20
CA GLN A 45 -42.95 10.57 0.46
C GLN A 45 -42.24 10.93 -0.84
N LEU A 46 -42.70 11.96 -1.56
CA LEU A 46 -41.99 12.48 -2.74
C LEU A 46 -40.62 13.05 -2.36
N MET A 47 -40.55 13.81 -1.27
CA MET A 47 -39.29 14.37 -0.78
C MET A 47 -38.28 13.29 -0.37
N LEU A 48 -38.75 12.23 0.31
CA LEU A 48 -37.91 11.09 0.65
C LEU A 48 -37.42 10.31 -0.57
N HIS A 49 -38.26 10.19 -1.60
CA HIS A 49 -37.87 9.54 -2.85
C HIS A 49 -36.76 10.34 -3.55
N GLN A 50 -36.92 11.65 -3.67
CA GLN A 50 -35.92 12.54 -4.26
C GLN A 50 -34.62 12.54 -3.45
N TYR A 51 -34.71 12.58 -2.12
CA TYR A 51 -33.53 12.50 -1.25
C TYR A 51 -32.78 11.16 -1.42
N LYS A 52 -33.50 10.05 -1.57
CA LYS A 52 -32.89 8.75 -1.87
C LYS A 52 -32.16 8.75 -3.21
N GLU A 53 -32.76 9.32 -4.25
CA GLU A 53 -32.15 9.42 -5.58
C GLU A 53 -30.86 10.28 -5.53
N GLU A 54 -30.90 11.41 -4.83
CA GLU A 54 -29.72 12.26 -4.64
C GLU A 54 -28.60 11.53 -3.87
N LEU A 55 -28.95 10.77 -2.83
CA LEU A 55 -27.99 9.96 -2.08
C LEU A 55 -27.35 8.88 -2.95
N GLU A 56 -28.13 8.19 -3.78
CA GLU A 56 -27.60 7.20 -4.73
C GLU A 56 -26.65 7.86 -5.75
N GLY A 57 -27.00 9.06 -6.25
CA GLY A 57 -26.15 9.85 -7.13
C GLY A 57 -24.83 10.28 -6.47
N ILE A 58 -24.88 10.75 -5.22
CA ILE A 58 -23.69 11.12 -4.45
C ILE A 58 -22.83 9.88 -4.16
N ALA A 59 -23.44 8.76 -3.76
CA ALA A 59 -22.73 7.52 -3.46
C ALA A 59 -21.99 6.99 -4.70
N LEU A 60 -22.64 7.00 -5.86
CA LEU A 60 -22.03 6.59 -7.13
C LEU A 60 -20.85 7.51 -7.48
N ARG A 61 -21.04 8.83 -7.39
CA ARG A 61 -19.99 9.81 -7.69
C ARG A 61 -18.81 9.68 -6.74
N TRP A 62 -19.08 9.56 -5.43
CA TRP A 62 -18.05 9.31 -4.43
C TRP A 62 -17.28 8.03 -4.76
N GLY A 63 -17.96 6.93 -5.06
CA GLY A 63 -17.31 5.67 -5.41
C GLY A 63 -16.32 5.82 -6.58
N ASN A 64 -16.72 6.55 -7.61
CA ASN A 64 -15.86 6.84 -8.77
C ASN A 64 -14.68 7.75 -8.40
N GLU A 65 -14.92 8.85 -7.67
CA GLU A 65 -13.86 9.77 -7.22
C GLU A 65 -12.85 9.08 -6.30
N ALA A 66 -13.31 8.22 -5.39
CA ALA A 66 -12.46 7.45 -4.49
C ALA A 66 -11.60 6.44 -5.26
N LYS A 67 -12.17 5.79 -6.27
CA LYS A 67 -11.43 4.89 -7.17
C LYS A 67 -10.36 5.64 -7.95
N GLU A 68 -10.71 6.73 -8.61
CA GLU A 68 -9.76 7.54 -9.39
C GLU A 68 -8.61 8.04 -8.51
N LYS A 69 -8.93 8.56 -7.31
CA LYS A 69 -7.91 9.03 -6.37
C LYS A 69 -7.00 7.91 -5.90
N SER A 70 -7.56 6.72 -5.64
CA SER A 70 -6.79 5.54 -5.26
C SER A 70 -5.85 5.09 -6.38
N GLU A 71 -6.33 5.04 -7.62
CA GLU A 71 -5.52 4.70 -8.79
C GLU A 71 -4.40 5.71 -9.02
N ARG A 72 -4.68 7.02 -8.88
CA ARG A 72 -3.67 8.07 -9.00
C ARG A 72 -2.58 7.94 -7.95
N ILE A 73 -2.96 7.77 -6.68
CA ILE A 73 -2.00 7.60 -5.59
C ILE A 73 -1.19 6.32 -5.82
N LEU A 74 -1.84 5.20 -6.11
CA LEU A 74 -1.17 3.93 -6.35
C LEU A 74 -0.16 4.02 -7.50
N ASN A 75 -0.53 4.65 -8.61
CA ASN A 75 0.38 4.84 -9.74
C ASN A 75 1.56 5.75 -9.40
N SER A 76 1.33 6.84 -8.65
CA SER A 76 2.42 7.72 -8.19
C SER A 76 3.38 6.99 -7.24
N SER A 77 2.85 6.22 -6.28
CA SER A 77 3.65 5.41 -5.35
C SER A 77 4.42 4.31 -6.07
N LEU A 78 3.79 3.66 -7.07
CA LEU A 78 4.45 2.63 -7.88
C LEU A 78 5.57 3.23 -8.74
N ALA A 79 5.36 4.41 -9.33
CA ALA A 79 6.39 5.11 -10.08
C ALA A 79 7.58 5.47 -9.18
N ALA A 80 7.33 6.07 -8.02
CA ALA A 80 8.36 6.39 -7.05
C ALA A 80 9.10 5.14 -6.54
N SER A 81 8.39 4.03 -6.30
CA SER A 81 9.00 2.76 -5.89
C SER A 81 9.91 2.17 -6.97
N LYS A 82 9.50 2.24 -8.25
CA LYS A 82 10.33 1.81 -9.37
C LYS A 82 11.60 2.64 -9.50
N GLU A 83 11.49 3.96 -9.34
CA GLU A 83 12.64 4.87 -9.36
C GLU A 83 13.61 4.56 -8.20
N ALA A 84 13.08 4.42 -6.99
CA ALA A 84 13.88 4.04 -5.83
C ALA A 84 14.57 2.68 -6.03
N MET A 85 13.87 1.67 -6.56
CA MET A 85 14.48 0.38 -6.89
C MET A 85 15.59 0.51 -7.93
N ALA A 86 15.38 1.29 -9.00
CA ALA A 86 16.40 1.50 -10.03
C ALA A 86 17.66 2.14 -9.43
N ASN A 87 17.50 3.16 -8.58
CA ASN A 87 18.62 3.82 -7.90
C ASN A 87 19.37 2.86 -6.97
N VAL A 88 18.65 2.13 -6.12
CA VAL A 88 19.25 1.14 -5.20
C VAL A 88 19.97 0.04 -5.97
N LEU A 89 19.40 -0.43 -7.08
CA LEU A 89 20.00 -1.49 -7.90
C LEU A 89 21.27 -1.00 -8.60
N GLN A 90 21.26 0.22 -9.14
CA GLN A 90 22.45 0.84 -9.74
C GLN A 90 23.57 1.03 -8.71
N GLU A 91 23.24 1.54 -7.53
CA GLU A 91 24.22 1.74 -6.45
C GLU A 91 24.78 0.40 -5.94
N SER A 92 23.91 -0.59 -5.75
CA SER A 92 24.31 -1.94 -5.35
C SER A 92 25.20 -2.61 -6.40
N ALA A 93 24.87 -2.47 -7.70
CA ALA A 93 25.67 -3.01 -8.78
C ALA A 93 27.07 -2.37 -8.82
N LYS A 94 27.14 -1.04 -8.66
CA LYS A 94 28.42 -0.30 -8.60
C LYS A 94 29.26 -0.73 -7.40
N SER A 95 28.66 -0.78 -6.21
CA SER A 95 29.33 -1.20 -4.97
C SER A 95 29.85 -2.65 -5.08
N THR A 96 29.04 -3.54 -5.67
CA THR A 96 29.43 -4.93 -5.92
C THR A 96 30.60 -5.02 -6.90
N ALA A 97 30.55 -4.27 -8.00
CA ALA A 97 31.64 -4.23 -8.97
C ALA A 97 32.96 -3.73 -8.35
N ILE A 98 32.91 -2.69 -7.51
CA ILE A 98 34.07 -2.18 -6.77
C ILE A 98 34.59 -3.25 -5.79
N SER A 99 33.70 -3.92 -5.06
CA SER A 99 34.07 -4.97 -4.10
C SER A 99 34.75 -6.16 -4.77
N ILE A 100 34.25 -6.55 -5.96
CA ILE A 100 34.87 -7.60 -6.79
C ILE A 100 36.25 -7.14 -7.26
N HIS A 101 36.37 -5.92 -7.78
CA HIS A 101 37.65 -5.38 -8.26
C HIS A 101 38.70 -5.35 -7.15
N ASN A 102 38.34 -4.83 -5.98
CA ASN A 102 39.22 -4.79 -4.81
C ASN A 102 39.61 -6.21 -4.34
N SER A 103 38.69 -7.18 -4.44
CA SER A 103 38.98 -8.57 -4.08
C SER A 103 39.95 -9.21 -5.06
N ILE A 104 39.80 -8.95 -6.37
CA ILE A 104 40.73 -9.41 -7.41
C ILE A 104 42.10 -8.78 -7.20
N GLU A 105 42.18 -7.47 -6.98
CA GLU A 105 43.45 -6.77 -6.75
C GLU A 105 44.17 -7.31 -5.51
N LYS A 106 43.44 -7.56 -4.42
CA LYS A 106 44.00 -8.17 -3.21
C LYS A 106 44.53 -9.58 -3.46
N LEU A 107 43.86 -10.38 -4.28
CA LEU A 107 44.32 -11.72 -4.67
C LEU A 107 45.57 -11.65 -5.56
N LEU A 108 45.62 -10.71 -6.51
CA LEU A 108 46.80 -10.48 -7.35
C LEU A 108 48.01 -10.05 -6.50
N PHE A 109 47.84 -9.09 -5.62
CA PHE A 109 48.92 -8.64 -4.72
C PHE A 109 49.42 -9.77 -3.81
N ARG A 110 48.51 -10.60 -3.28
CA ARG A 110 48.89 -11.76 -2.47
C ARG A 110 49.69 -12.77 -3.29
N THR A 111 49.34 -12.97 -4.56
CA THR A 111 50.02 -13.89 -5.48
C THR A 111 51.42 -13.37 -5.84
N GLU A 112 51.57 -12.08 -6.14
CA GLU A 112 52.88 -11.46 -6.38
C GLU A 112 53.78 -11.58 -5.14
N GLY A 113 53.23 -11.37 -3.94
CA GLY A 113 53.96 -11.56 -2.69
C GLY A 113 54.44 -13.00 -2.48
N LEU A 114 53.66 -14.00 -2.89
CA LEU A 114 54.06 -15.42 -2.84
C LEU A 114 55.15 -15.75 -3.86
N LEU A 115 55.07 -15.19 -5.08
CA LEU A 115 56.10 -15.33 -6.11
C LEU A 115 57.46 -14.78 -5.63
N ARG A 116 57.50 -13.55 -5.10
CA ARG A 116 58.74 -12.97 -4.56
C ARG A 116 59.33 -13.77 -3.41
N ARG A 117 58.49 -14.37 -2.55
CA ARG A 117 58.97 -15.28 -1.48
C ARG A 117 59.59 -16.54 -2.07
N THR A 118 58.97 -17.12 -3.10
CA THR A 118 59.47 -18.32 -3.79
C THR A 118 60.81 -18.04 -4.48
N GLU A 119 60.95 -16.91 -5.17
CA GLU A 119 62.24 -16.48 -5.76
C GLU A 119 63.34 -16.35 -4.71
N ARG A 120 63.03 -15.75 -3.56
CA ARG A 120 64.00 -15.60 -2.46
C ARG A 120 64.43 -16.95 -1.90
N ILE A 121 63.49 -17.88 -1.71
CA ILE A 121 63.78 -19.24 -1.26
C ILE A 121 64.64 -19.97 -2.30
N ALA A 122 64.34 -19.82 -3.59
CA ALA A 122 65.12 -20.40 -4.67
C ALA A 122 66.56 -19.87 -4.69
N MET A 123 66.77 -18.55 -4.52
CA MET A 123 68.11 -17.98 -4.39
C MET A 123 68.87 -18.52 -3.19
N PHE A 124 68.23 -18.64 -2.02
CA PHE A 124 68.87 -19.22 -0.83
C PHE A 124 69.22 -20.70 -1.04
N ASN A 125 68.35 -21.47 -1.70
CA ASN A 125 68.61 -22.87 -2.02
C ASN A 125 69.78 -23.01 -3.00
N LEU A 126 69.86 -22.14 -4.01
CA LEU A 126 70.97 -22.11 -4.96
C LEU A 126 72.30 -21.79 -4.24
N ALA A 127 72.31 -20.81 -3.34
CA ALA A 127 73.49 -20.47 -2.53
C ALA A 127 73.91 -21.64 -1.62
N ALA A 128 72.97 -22.29 -0.95
CA ALA A 128 73.25 -23.47 -0.13
C ALA A 128 73.81 -24.64 -0.95
N SER A 129 73.26 -24.86 -2.15
CA SER A 129 73.75 -25.88 -3.09
C SER A 129 75.17 -25.58 -3.57
N ALA A 130 75.50 -24.31 -3.84
CA ALA A 130 76.86 -23.91 -4.18
C ALA A 130 77.85 -24.15 -3.01
N CYS A 131 77.46 -23.78 -1.78
CA CYS A 131 78.27 -24.03 -0.58
C CYS A 131 78.49 -25.52 -0.32
N THR A 132 77.47 -26.36 -0.49
CA THR A 132 77.58 -27.81 -0.32
C THR A 132 78.48 -28.45 -1.37
N LEU A 133 78.40 -28.02 -2.63
CA LEU A 133 79.34 -28.46 -3.68
C LEU A 133 80.80 -28.09 -3.35
N LEU A 134 81.04 -26.86 -2.88
CA LEU A 134 82.37 -26.44 -2.46
C LEU A 134 82.89 -27.26 -1.27
N ALA A 135 82.02 -27.52 -0.28
CA ALA A 135 82.38 -28.34 0.89
C ALA A 135 82.73 -29.78 0.51
N VAL A 136 81.91 -30.43 -0.33
CA VAL A 136 82.18 -31.78 -0.84
C VAL A 136 83.48 -31.81 -1.65
N GLY A 137 83.71 -30.82 -2.52
CA GLY A 137 84.96 -30.70 -3.27
C GLY A 137 86.19 -30.58 -2.37
N ALA A 138 86.11 -29.79 -1.30
CA ALA A 138 87.19 -29.65 -0.32
C ALA A 138 87.48 -30.96 0.44
N VAL A 139 86.44 -31.72 0.81
CA VAL A 139 86.60 -33.03 1.46
C VAL A 139 87.27 -34.04 0.53
N ILE A 140 86.87 -34.08 -0.75
CA ILE A 140 87.49 -34.96 -1.75
C ILE A 140 88.97 -34.58 -1.94
N LEU A 141 89.29 -33.29 -2.10
CA LEU A 141 90.67 -32.81 -2.23
C LEU A 141 91.54 -33.15 -1.00
N GLY A 142 90.96 -33.13 0.20
CA GLY A 142 91.64 -33.53 1.43
C GLY A 142 91.87 -35.05 1.56
N LEU A 143 91.02 -35.87 0.95
CA LEU A 143 91.16 -37.34 0.93
C LEU A 143 92.20 -37.84 -0.09
N PHE A 144 92.47 -37.07 -1.15
CA PHE A 144 93.45 -37.40 -2.20
C PHE A 144 94.87 -36.88 -1.92
N ARG A 145 95.15 -36.38 -0.71
CA ARG A 145 96.42 -35.77 -0.32
C ARG A 145 97.01 -36.48 0.90
#